data_AF-A0A7S0IZX6-F1
#
_entry.id   AF-A0A7S0IZX6-F1
#
_cell.length_a   1.000
_cell.length_b   1.000
_cell.length_c   1.000
_cell.angle_alpha   90.00
_cell.angle_beta   90.00
_cell.angle_gamma   90.00
#
_symmetry.space_group_name_H-M   'P 1'
#
loop_
_entity.id
_entity.type
_entity.pdbx_description
1 polymer ?
#
loop_
_entity_poly.entity_id
_entity_poly.type
_entity_poly.pdbx_seq_one_letter_code
_entity_poly.pdbx_strand_id
1 'polypeptide(L)'
;MATQHAAVKRLREPLGHFIVDGFHFIAVDVRHYFLTHAHSDHTTGLTSSFDAGPIYCSSVTARLVKANIGIPGKRLITIDVGESLHIEGVHVTALDAGHCPGALM
;
A
#
# COMPACT_ATOMS: atom_id res chain seq x y z
N MET A 1 0.87 17.66 -4.44
CA MET A 1 -0.31 17.16 -3.72
C MET A 1 -0.92 16.07 -4.57
N ALA A 2 -0.73 14.80 -4.21
CA ALA A 2 -1.45 13.72 -4.86
C ALA A 2 -2.97 13.89 -4.61
N THR A 3 -3.78 13.85 -5.68
CA THR A 3 -5.24 13.97 -5.56
C THR A 3 -5.79 12.76 -4.80
N GLN A 4 -6.50 13.02 -3.69
CA GLN A 4 -7.19 12.00 -2.89
C GLN A 4 -8.62 11.78 -3.43
N HIS A 5 -8.72 11.17 -4.61
CA HIS A 5 -10.00 10.79 -5.19
C HIS A 5 -10.11 9.27 -5.25
N ALA A 6 -11.13 8.69 -4.62
CA ALA A 6 -11.30 7.23 -4.50
C ALA A 6 -11.17 6.51 -5.85
N ALA A 7 -11.76 7.08 -6.91
CA ALA A 7 -11.72 6.51 -8.26
C ALA A 7 -10.32 6.41 -8.91
N VAL A 8 -9.31 7.11 -8.36
CA VAL A 8 -7.91 7.05 -8.83
C VAL A 8 -7.07 6.10 -7.97
N LYS A 9 -7.50 5.85 -6.73
CA LYS A 9 -6.78 5.00 -5.77
C LYS A 9 -7.12 3.52 -5.92
N ARG A 10 -8.36 3.23 -6.34
CA ARG A 10 -8.86 1.87 -6.51
C ARG A 10 -8.61 1.39 -7.94
N LEU A 11 -8.14 0.16 -8.09
CA LEU A 11 -8.01 -0.45 -9.43
C LEU A 11 -9.39 -0.76 -10.01
N ARG A 12 -9.51 -0.79 -11.33
CA ARG A 12 -10.76 -1.13 -12.01
C ARG A 12 -10.97 -2.64 -11.98
N GLU A 13 -12.23 -3.06 -12.14
CA GLU A 13 -12.56 -4.47 -12.32
C GLU A 13 -11.75 -5.11 -13.47
N PRO A 14 -11.26 -6.35 -13.31
CA PRO A 14 -11.57 -7.31 -12.22
C PRO A 14 -10.69 -7.17 -10.95
N LEU A 15 -9.87 -6.12 -10.86
CA LEU A 15 -8.89 -5.90 -9.78
C LEU A 15 -9.42 -5.01 -8.66
N GLY A 16 -10.74 -4.81 -8.58
CA GLY A 16 -11.36 -3.85 -7.66
C GLY A 16 -11.10 -4.13 -6.17
N HIS A 17 -10.62 -5.31 -5.81
CA HIS A 17 -10.25 -5.66 -4.43
C HIS A 17 -8.90 -5.06 -3.98
N PHE A 18 -8.17 -4.42 -4.88
CA PHE A 18 -6.92 -3.71 -4.61
C PHE A 18 -7.09 -2.19 -4.57
N ILE A 19 -6.39 -1.56 -3.63
CA ILE A 19 -6.27 -0.11 -3.54
C ILE A 19 -4.81 0.30 -3.31
N VAL A 20 -4.41 1.42 -3.89
CA VAL A 20 -3.05 1.97 -3.81
C VAL A 20 -3.11 3.36 -3.17
N ASP A 21 -2.38 3.57 -2.07
CA ASP A 21 -2.25 4.85 -1.36
C ASP A 21 -3.59 5.51 -0.98
N GLY A 22 -4.59 4.68 -0.66
CA GLY A 22 -5.99 5.06 -0.48
C GLY A 22 -6.58 4.67 0.87
N PHE A 23 -5.83 4.87 1.97
CA PHE A 23 -6.21 4.38 3.32
C PHE A 23 -7.45 5.06 3.92
N HIS A 24 -7.92 6.17 3.35
CA HIS A 24 -9.19 6.80 3.73
C HIS A 24 -10.42 6.13 3.08
N PHE A 25 -10.22 5.32 2.05
CA PHE A 25 -11.30 4.75 1.22
C PHE A 25 -11.52 3.26 1.54
N ILE A 26 -11.88 2.99 2.79
CA ILE A 26 -12.21 1.64 3.24
C ILE A 26 -13.59 1.24 2.71
N ALA A 27 -13.66 0.11 2.03
CA ALA A 27 -14.91 -0.46 1.51
C ALA A 27 -14.91 -1.99 1.70
N VAL A 28 -16.11 -2.57 1.80
CA VAL A 28 -16.31 -4.01 2.10
C VAL A 28 -15.65 -4.92 1.05
N ASP A 29 -15.57 -4.45 -0.19
CA ASP A 29 -15.02 -5.16 -1.34
C ASP A 29 -13.53 -4.92 -1.56
N VAL A 30 -12.88 -4.05 -0.77
CA VAL A 30 -11.43 -3.82 -0.80
C VAL A 30 -10.75 -4.67 0.28
N ARG A 31 -9.84 -5.55 -0.14
CA ARG A 31 -9.18 -6.52 0.75
C ARG A 31 -7.67 -6.30 0.87
N HIS A 32 -7.05 -5.63 -0.10
CA HIS A 32 -5.61 -5.53 -0.23
C HIS A 32 -5.18 -4.08 -0.47
N TYR A 33 -4.23 -3.60 0.34
CA TYR A 33 -3.78 -2.20 0.32
C TYR A 33 -2.30 -2.13 -0.06
N PHE A 34 -1.94 -1.33 -1.06
CA PHE A 34 -0.55 -1.03 -1.38
C PHE A 34 -0.18 0.36 -0.87
N LEU A 35 1.01 0.48 -0.30
CA LEU A 35 1.66 1.77 -0.02
C LEU A 35 2.90 1.88 -0.91
N THR A 36 2.85 2.78 -1.91
CA THR A 36 3.94 2.96 -2.86
C THR A 36 5.20 3.49 -2.18
N HIS A 37 5.06 4.50 -1.32
CA HIS A 37 6.15 5.11 -0.57
C HIS A 37 5.66 5.92 0.64
N ALA A 38 6.55 6.19 1.58
CA ALA A 38 6.24 6.85 2.86
C ALA A 38 6.23 8.40 2.79
N HIS A 39 5.44 8.97 1.88
CA HIS A 39 5.09 10.40 1.93
C HIS A 39 3.72 10.63 2.57
N SER A 40 3.58 11.76 3.27
CA SER A 40 2.41 12.05 4.10
C SER A 40 1.11 12.08 3.31
N ASP A 41 1.12 12.57 2.07
CA ASP A 41 -0.07 12.58 1.21
C ASP A 41 -0.47 11.17 0.74
N HIS A 42 0.47 10.21 0.68
CA HIS A 42 0.19 8.80 0.36
C HIS A 42 -0.22 7.97 1.58
N THR A 43 0.18 8.36 2.79
CA THR A 43 -0.23 7.72 4.05
C THR A 43 -1.50 8.33 4.66
N THR A 44 -2.19 9.23 3.94
CA THR A 44 -3.40 9.90 4.44
C THR A 44 -4.47 8.86 4.82
N GLY A 45 -4.94 8.88 6.07
CA GLY A 45 -5.90 7.93 6.61
C GLY A 45 -5.30 6.67 7.24
N LEU A 46 -3.98 6.45 7.10
CA LEU A 46 -3.29 5.35 7.75
C LEU A 46 -3.01 5.71 9.22
N THR A 47 -3.47 4.86 10.15
CA THR A 47 -3.30 5.04 11.60
C THR A 47 -2.79 3.75 12.25
N SER A 48 -2.21 3.83 13.45
CA SER A 48 -1.73 2.65 14.20
C SER A 48 -2.80 1.56 14.42
N SER A 49 -4.07 1.93 14.38
CA SER A 49 -5.22 1.03 14.54
C SER A 49 -5.81 0.53 13.21
N PHE A 50 -5.16 0.80 12.07
CA PHE A 50 -5.66 0.37 10.77
C PHE A 50 -5.84 -1.16 10.70
N ASP A 51 -7.06 -1.57 10.38
CA ASP A 51 -7.50 -2.97 10.36
C ASP A 51 -8.49 -3.24 9.22
N ALA A 52 -8.20 -2.72 8.02
CA ALA A 52 -9.03 -2.98 6.84
C ALA A 52 -8.44 -4.04 5.89
N GLY A 53 -7.18 -4.43 6.10
CA GLY A 53 -6.49 -5.44 5.29
C GLY A 53 -4.97 -5.40 5.49
N PRO A 54 -4.23 -6.36 4.88
CA PRO A 54 -2.78 -6.27 4.79
C PRO A 54 -2.34 -5.08 3.93
N ILE A 55 -1.17 -4.53 4.29
CA ILE A 55 -0.51 -3.43 3.59
C ILE A 55 0.76 -3.97 2.96
N TYR A 56 0.84 -3.92 1.64
CA TYR A 56 1.98 -4.34 0.83
C TYR A 56 2.87 -3.12 0.52
N CYS A 57 4.16 -3.22 0.82
CA CYS A 57 5.14 -2.15 0.55
C CYS A 57 6.58 -2.68 0.60
N SER A 58 7.57 -1.85 0.29
CA SER A 58 8.97 -2.24 0.47
C SER A 58 9.34 -2.40 1.95
N SER A 59 10.41 -3.14 2.22
CA SER A 59 10.96 -3.29 3.57
C SER A 59 11.37 -1.94 4.19
N VAL A 60 11.84 -0.99 3.38
CA VAL A 60 12.16 0.38 3.80
C VAL A 60 10.90 1.14 4.21
N THR A 61 9.87 1.13 3.37
CA THR A 61 8.58 1.79 3.67
C THR A 61 7.93 1.19 4.91
N ALA A 62 7.95 -0.15 5.06
CA ALA A 62 7.43 -0.85 6.23
C ALA A 62 8.11 -0.39 7.54
N ARG A 63 9.45 -0.24 7.54
CA ARG A 63 10.19 0.26 8.70
C ARG A 63 9.78 1.70 9.05
N LEU A 64 9.65 2.57 8.06
CA LEU A 64 9.28 3.97 8.25
C LEU A 64 7.86 4.10 8.84
N VAL A 65 6.87 3.41 8.28
CA VAL A 65 5.49 3.51 8.80
C VAL A 65 5.33 2.84 10.17
N LYS A 66 6.08 1.78 10.44
CA LYS A 66 6.12 1.17 11.77
C LYS A 66 6.70 2.14 12.80
N ALA A 67 7.78 2.83 12.48
CA ALA A 67 8.43 3.78 13.40
C ALA A 67 7.63 5.07 13.59
N ASN A 68 7.09 5.63 12.51
CA ASN A 68 6.48 6.97 12.53
C ASN A 68 4.97 6.95 12.80
N ILE A 69 4.25 5.92 12.33
CA ILE A 69 2.78 5.79 12.47
C ILE A 69 2.41 4.74 13.52
N GLY A 70 3.30 3.77 13.80
CA GLY A 70 3.04 2.72 14.78
C GLY A 70 2.22 1.55 14.25
N ILE A 71 2.23 1.31 12.93
CA ILE A 71 1.54 0.17 12.32
C ILE A 71 2.11 -1.15 12.85
N PRO A 72 1.27 -2.08 13.35
CA PRO A 72 1.74 -3.38 13.78
C PRO A 72 2.39 -4.15 12.62
N GLY A 73 3.57 -4.74 12.85
CA GLY A 73 4.30 -5.48 11.82
C GLY A 73 3.51 -6.60 11.15
N LYS A 74 2.57 -7.23 11.87
CA LYS A 74 1.66 -8.26 11.32
C LYS A 74 0.73 -7.76 10.20
N ARG A 75 0.55 -6.45 10.07
CA ARG A 75 -0.24 -5.83 8.98
C ARG A 75 0.60 -5.53 7.75
N LEU A 76 1.92 -5.53 7.88
CA LEU A 76 2.84 -5.16 6.82
C LEU A 76 3.35 -6.42 6.14
N ILE A 77 3.15 -6.51 4.83
CA ILE A 77 3.71 -7.55 3.99
C ILE A 77 4.74 -6.87 3.09
N THR A 78 5.99 -7.30 3.17
CA THR A 78 7.08 -6.69 2.40
C THR A 78 7.21 -7.35 1.03
N ILE A 79 7.43 -6.54 0.00
CA ILE A 79 7.83 -6.95 -1.35
C ILE A 79 8.92 -5.98 -1.82
N ASP A 80 10.15 -6.47 -1.98
CA ASP A 80 11.29 -5.65 -2.39
C ASP A 80 11.53 -5.74 -3.91
N VAL A 81 12.36 -4.84 -4.44
CA VAL A 81 12.55 -4.67 -5.90
C VAL A 81 12.96 -6.00 -6.56
N GLY A 82 12.22 -6.37 -7.61
CA GLY A 82 12.42 -7.61 -8.36
C GLY A 82 11.71 -8.83 -7.79
N GLU A 83 11.08 -8.72 -6.61
CA GLU A 83 10.24 -9.77 -6.06
C GLU A 83 8.82 -9.73 -6.64
N SER A 84 8.16 -10.89 -6.60
CA SER A 84 6.77 -11.03 -7.01
C SER A 84 5.94 -11.72 -5.93
N LEU A 85 4.69 -11.28 -5.78
CA LEU A 85 3.66 -11.93 -4.97
C LEU A 85 2.52 -12.42 -5.85
N HIS A 86 1.88 -13.50 -5.41
CA HIS A 86 0.65 -14.01 -6.01
C HIS A 86 -0.50 -13.78 -5.03
N ILE A 87 -1.41 -12.87 -5.36
CA ILE A 87 -2.50 -12.43 -4.49
C ILE A 87 -3.82 -12.66 -5.22
N GLU A 88 -4.66 -13.55 -4.72
CA GLU A 88 -5.99 -13.85 -5.28
C GLU A 88 -6.00 -14.10 -6.81
N GLY A 89 -5.01 -14.83 -7.34
CA GLY A 89 -4.91 -15.10 -8.78
C GLY A 89 -4.11 -14.07 -9.56
N VAL A 90 -3.65 -12.99 -8.92
CA VAL A 90 -2.97 -11.86 -9.56
C VAL A 90 -1.49 -11.84 -9.20
N HIS A 91 -0.64 -11.73 -10.22
CA HIS A 91 0.80 -11.54 -10.06
C HIS A 91 1.12 -10.06 -9.89
N VAL A 92 1.78 -9.73 -8.79
CA VAL A 92 2.24 -8.37 -8.47
C VAL A 92 3.76 -8.40 -8.37
N THR A 93 4.45 -7.55 -9.11
CA THR A 93 5.92 -7.45 -9.11
C THR A 93 6.31 -6.05 -8.68
N ALA A 94 7.22 -5.95 -7.72
CA ALA A 94 7.73 -4.66 -7.26
C ALA A 94 8.85 -4.15 -8.18
N LEU A 95 8.64 -2.95 -8.72
CA LEU A 95 9.65 -2.25 -9.52
C LEU A 95 10.16 -1.03 -8.74
N ASP A 96 11.43 -0.66 -8.96
CA ASP A 96 11.97 0.58 -8.40
C ASP A 96 11.33 1.79 -9.07
N ALA A 97 10.78 2.70 -8.27
CA ALA A 97 10.17 3.93 -8.78
C ALA A 97 11.19 5.09 -8.93
N GLY A 98 12.40 4.98 -8.36
CA GLY A 98 13.43 6.01 -8.45
C GLY A 98 13.08 7.36 -7.81
N HIS A 99 12.07 7.39 -6.92
CA HIS A 99 11.51 8.64 -6.33
C HIS A 99 12.10 8.98 -4.96
N CYS A 100 12.03 8.05 -4.00
CA CYS A 100 12.63 8.18 -2.68
C CYS A 100 13.01 6.79 -2.14
N PRO A 101 13.78 6.68 -1.03
CA PRO A 101 14.11 5.38 -0.45
C PRO A 101 12.85 4.55 -0.15
N GLY A 102 12.80 3.35 -0.71
CA GLY A 102 11.68 2.42 -0.55
C GLY A 102 10.47 2.66 -1.46
N ALA A 103 10.55 3.59 -2.40
CA ALA A 103 9.47 3.83 -3.35
C ALA A 103 9.38 2.70 -4.40
N LEU A 104 8.17 2.17 -4.55
CA LEU A 104 7.86 1.11 -5.51
C LEU A 104 6.81 1.54 -6.52
N MET A 105 6.87 0.90 -7.69
CA MET A 105 5.85 0.86 -8.74
C MET A 105 5.31 -0.56 -8.89
#